data_AF-A0A0L6VRK9-F1
#
_entry.id   AF-A0A0L6VRK9-F1
#
_cell.length_a   1.000
_cell.length_b   1.000
_cell.length_c   1.000
_cell.angle_alpha   90.00
_cell.angle_beta   90.00
_cell.angle_gamma   90.00
#
_symmetry.space_group_name_H-M   'P 1'
#
loop_
_entity.id
_entity.type
_entity.pdbx_description
1 polymer ?
#
loop_
_entity_poly.entity_id
_entity_poly.type
_entity_poly.pdbx_seq_one_letter_code
_entity_poly.pdbx_strand_id
1 'polypeptide(L)'
;LTQSLQPCLATWHFPSFMRDYTATWCQPYLNRIFIGEPLDWADFLGDLEASFFDHNCQQQAEVALWNIRQTGTVSSYTQDFNQHARATGWPDAPLMSLYQNGLKEN
;
A
#
# COMPACT_ATOMS: atom_id res chain seq x y z
N LEU A 1 -14.53 -6.48 -29.08
CA LEU A 1 -14.19 -7.49 -28.05
C LEU A 1 -13.70 -6.74 -26.81
N THR A 2 -14.60 -6.61 -25.82
CA THR A 2 -14.33 -6.44 -24.36
C THR A 2 -13.06 -5.67 -23.99
N GLN A 3 -13.07 -4.37 -23.64
CA GLN A 3 -13.71 -3.74 -22.46
C GLN A 3 -13.90 -4.67 -21.26
N SER A 4 -12.82 -4.91 -20.52
CA SER A 4 -12.79 -5.07 -19.06
C SER A 4 -11.33 -5.12 -18.60
N LEU A 5 -11.09 -4.74 -17.34
CA LEU A 5 -9.78 -4.62 -16.65
C LEU A 5 -9.13 -3.22 -16.67
N GLN A 6 -9.89 -2.21 -16.23
CA GLN A 6 -9.33 -1.16 -15.38
C GLN A 6 -10.07 -1.19 -14.04
N PRO A 7 -9.37 -1.53 -12.93
CA PRO A 7 -9.52 -0.69 -11.75
C PRO A 7 -8.26 -0.59 -10.85
N CYS A 8 -7.03 -0.57 -11.38
CA CYS A 8 -5.84 -0.37 -10.51
C CYS A 8 -4.80 0.67 -10.96
N LEU A 9 -4.98 1.32 -12.12
CA LEU A 9 -3.97 2.26 -12.65
C LEU A 9 -4.26 3.75 -12.40
N ALA A 10 -5.30 4.09 -11.63
CA ALA A 10 -5.69 5.49 -11.41
C ALA A 10 -5.17 6.13 -10.10
N THR A 11 -4.34 5.44 -9.31
CA THR A 11 -3.86 6.01 -8.02
C THR A 11 -2.36 5.88 -7.76
N TRP A 12 -1.57 5.68 -8.79
CA TRP A 12 -0.12 5.88 -8.69
C TRP A 12 0.32 6.70 -9.88
N HIS A 13 0.26 8.02 -9.71
CA HIS A 13 1.10 8.90 -10.51
C HIS A 13 2.54 8.51 -10.14
N PHE A 14 3.14 7.52 -10.80
CA PHE A 14 4.54 7.15 -10.57
C PHE A 14 5.34 8.44 -10.80
N PRO A 15 5.86 9.08 -9.75
CA PRO A 15 6.62 10.30 -9.93
C PRO A 15 7.86 9.90 -10.71
N SER A 16 8.29 10.70 -11.68
CA SER A 16 9.57 10.48 -12.38
C SER A 16 10.74 10.26 -11.42
N PHE A 17 10.64 10.78 -10.18
CA PHE A 17 11.55 10.52 -9.05
C PHE A 17 11.75 9.03 -8.72
N MET A 18 10.69 8.22 -8.77
CA MET A 18 10.80 6.78 -8.47
C MET A 18 11.61 6.04 -9.55
N ARG A 19 11.63 6.53 -10.79
CA ARG A 19 12.41 5.90 -11.87
C ARG A 19 13.91 5.94 -11.56
N ASP A 20 14.39 7.08 -11.07
CA ASP A 20 15.81 7.27 -10.76
C ASP A 20 16.19 6.52 -9.48
N TYR A 21 15.29 6.49 -8.49
CA TYR A 21 15.48 5.70 -7.27
C TYR A 21 15.50 4.19 -7.55
N THR A 22 14.53 3.67 -8.29
CA THR A 22 14.49 2.24 -8.66
C THR A 22 15.68 1.85 -9.53
N ALA A 23 16.11 2.70 -10.47
CA ALA A 23 17.29 2.45 -11.29
C ALA A 23 18.58 2.38 -10.44
N THR A 24 18.75 3.31 -9.50
CA THR A 24 19.88 3.33 -8.56
C THR A 24 19.86 2.11 -7.64
N TRP A 25 18.68 1.76 -7.13
CA TRP A 25 18.48 0.61 -6.24
C TRP A 25 18.78 -0.73 -6.92
N CYS A 26 18.36 -0.91 -8.18
CA CYS A 26 18.59 -2.15 -8.94
C CYS A 26 20.07 -2.33 -9.36
N GLN A 27 20.85 -1.25 -9.42
CA GLN A 27 22.18 -1.22 -10.00
C GLN A 27 23.17 -2.27 -9.44
N PRO A 28 23.30 -2.52 -8.12
CA PRO A 28 24.17 -3.57 -7.60
C PRO A 28 23.78 -4.97 -8.09
N TYR A 29 22.48 -5.29 -8.16
CA TYR A 29 22.00 -6.58 -8.64
C TYR A 29 22.26 -6.76 -10.14
N LEU A 30 22.00 -5.71 -10.93
CA LEU A 30 22.31 -5.71 -12.36
C LEU A 30 23.80 -5.94 -12.61
N ASN A 31 24.67 -5.28 -11.84
CA ASN A 31 26.12 -5.45 -11.97
C ASN A 31 26.55 -6.90 -11.72
N ARG A 32 26.03 -7.56 -10.67
CA ARG A 32 26.28 -8.98 -10.36
C ARG A 32 25.85 -9.91 -11.50
N ILE A 33 24.64 -9.68 -12.04
CA ILE A 33 24.12 -10.43 -13.19
C ILE A 33 25.04 -10.27 -14.41
N PHE A 34 25.52 -9.05 -14.68
CA PHE A 34 26.38 -8.78 -15.84
C PHE A 34 27.78 -9.41 -15.72
N ILE A 35 28.33 -9.55 -14.51
CA ILE A 35 29.62 -10.23 -14.28
C ILE A 35 29.48 -11.75 -14.11
N GLY A 36 28.26 -12.29 -14.23
CA GLY A 36 27.98 -13.73 -14.13
C GLY A 36 28.02 -14.28 -12.70
N GLU A 37 27.94 -13.40 -11.68
CA GLU A 37 27.78 -13.85 -10.30
C GLU A 37 26.37 -14.39 -10.08
N PRO A 38 26.22 -15.54 -9.38
CA PRO A 38 24.91 -16.06 -9.04
C PRO A 38 24.19 -15.09 -8.10
N LEU A 39 22.95 -14.76 -8.47
CA LEU A 39 22.06 -13.99 -7.62
C LEU A 39 21.30 -14.94 -6.69
N ASP A 40 21.38 -14.69 -5.39
CA ASP A 40 20.46 -15.32 -4.45
C ASP A 40 19.07 -14.68 -4.62
N TRP A 41 18.12 -15.49 -5.09
CA TRP A 41 16.75 -15.04 -5.35
C TRP A 41 15.97 -14.72 -4.07
N ALA A 42 16.28 -15.38 -2.96
CA ALA A 42 15.60 -15.13 -1.68
C ALA A 42 16.03 -13.77 -1.11
N ASP A 43 17.33 -13.47 -1.16
CA ASP A 43 17.86 -12.17 -0.73
C ASP A 43 17.34 -11.03 -1.61
N PHE A 44 17.35 -11.22 -2.94
CA PHE A 44 16.81 -10.24 -3.88
C PHE A 44 15.34 -9.92 -3.61
N LEU A 45 14.52 -10.95 -3.38
CA LEU A 45 13.10 -10.77 -3.11
C LEU A 45 12.88 -10.08 -1.76
N GLY A 46 13.65 -10.44 -0.73
CA GLY A 46 13.59 -9.79 0.59
C GLY A 46 13.95 -8.30 0.52
N ASP A 47 15.01 -7.95 -0.19
CA ASP A 47 15.43 -6.56 -0.37
C ASP A 47 14.40 -5.75 -1.19
N LEU A 48 13.82 -6.36 -2.23
CA LEU A 48 12.76 -5.77 -3.05
C LEU A 48 11.52 -5.48 -2.19
N GLU A 49 11.10 -6.45 -1.40
CA GLU A 49 9.97 -6.31 -0.49
C GLU A 49 10.26 -5.24 0.57
N ALA A 50 11.45 -5.21 1.18
CA ALA A 50 11.79 -4.19 2.17
C ALA A 50 11.85 -2.76 1.58
N SER A 51 12.26 -2.63 0.32
CA SER A 51 12.49 -1.32 -0.31
C SER A 51 11.24 -0.73 -0.98
N PHE A 52 10.31 -1.59 -1.42
CA PHE A 52 9.12 -1.17 -2.16
C PHE A 52 7.79 -1.66 -1.57
N PHE A 53 7.79 -2.73 -0.78
CA PHE A 53 6.63 -3.17 -0.02
C PHE A 53 6.64 -2.46 1.32
N ASP A 54 5.79 -1.43 1.42
CA ASP A 54 5.71 -0.61 2.62
C ASP A 54 5.00 -1.39 3.75
N HIS A 55 5.73 -2.24 4.47
CA HIS A 55 5.22 -2.89 5.70
C HIS A 55 4.78 -1.85 6.75
N ASN A 56 5.35 -0.65 6.68
CA ASN A 56 4.96 0.48 7.51
C ASN A 56 3.63 1.09 7.04
N CYS A 57 3.23 1.01 5.75
CA CYS A 57 1.90 1.48 5.31
C CYS A 57 0.77 0.65 5.91
N GLN A 58 0.95 -0.68 6.03
CA GLN A 58 -0.06 -1.54 6.64
C GLN A 58 -0.20 -1.19 8.13
N GLN A 59 0.92 -1.12 8.86
CA GLN A 59 0.90 -0.75 10.28
C GLN A 59 0.34 0.67 10.50
N GLN A 60 0.70 1.63 9.65
CA GLN A 60 0.15 2.99 9.70
C GLN A 60 -1.35 3.00 9.41
N ALA A 61 -1.82 2.21 8.44
CA ALA A 61 -3.22 2.08 8.12
C ALA A 61 -4.00 1.44 9.28
N GLU A 62 -3.45 0.44 9.95
CA GLU A 62 -4.04 -0.15 11.15
C GLU A 62 -4.14 0.87 12.29
N VAL A 63 -3.06 1.60 12.59
CA VAL A 63 -3.06 2.67 13.59
C VAL A 63 -4.07 3.76 13.24
N ALA A 64 -4.18 4.14 11.96
CA ALA A 64 -5.16 5.12 11.51
C ALA A 64 -6.60 4.61 11.70
N LEU A 65 -6.89 3.35 11.35
CA LEU A 65 -8.22 2.75 11.53
C LEU A 65 -8.66 2.68 13.00
N TRP A 66 -7.74 2.42 13.93
CA TRP A 66 -8.07 2.39 15.35
C TRP A 66 -8.40 3.77 15.92
N ASN A 67 -7.77 4.82 15.38
CA ASN A 67 -7.86 6.17 15.89
C ASN A 67 -8.88 7.04 15.15
N ILE A 68 -9.35 6.62 13.97
CA ILE A 68 -10.28 7.42 13.17
C ILE A 68 -11.66 7.51 13.81
N ARG A 69 -12.18 8.74 13.92
CA ARG A 69 -13.51 9.05 14.43
C ARG A 69 -14.17 10.04 13.50
N GLN A 70 -15.50 9.99 13.39
CA GLN A 70 -16.25 10.94 12.59
C GLN A 70 -16.12 12.34 13.19
N THR A 71 -15.42 13.26 12.51
CA THR A 71 -15.32 14.66 12.91
C THR A 71 -16.27 15.56 12.10
N GLY A 72 -16.46 15.27 10.82
CA GLY A 72 -17.36 15.96 9.90
C GLY A 72 -18.56 15.13 9.45
N THR A 73 -18.84 15.16 8.14
CA THR A 73 -19.94 14.39 7.55
C THR A 73 -19.67 12.89 7.60
N VAL A 74 -20.73 12.08 7.57
CA VAL A 74 -20.61 10.63 7.44
C VAL A 74 -19.90 10.25 6.14
N SER A 75 -20.14 10.99 5.05
CA SER A 75 -19.50 10.74 3.74
C SER A 75 -17.98 10.92 3.80
N SER A 76 -17.49 12.01 4.39
CA SER A 76 -16.05 12.23 4.53
C SER A 76 -15.41 11.18 5.43
N TYR A 77 -16.05 10.85 6.56
CA TYR A 77 -15.59 9.77 7.43
C TYR A 77 -15.51 8.42 6.71
N THR A 78 -16.52 8.09 5.90
CA THR A 78 -16.56 6.84 5.12
C THR A 78 -15.43 6.78 4.11
N GLN A 79 -15.14 7.90 3.44
CA GLN A 79 -14.06 7.98 2.47
C GLN A 79 -12.69 7.74 3.14
N ASP A 80 -12.43 8.44 4.24
CA ASP A 80 -11.17 8.33 4.99
C ASP A 80 -11.00 6.91 5.57
N PHE A 81 -12.06 6.35 6.16
CA PHE A 81 -12.05 4.98 6.68
C PHE A 81 -11.71 3.96 5.58
N ASN A 82 -12.35 4.08 4.42
CA ASN A 82 -12.14 3.16 3.29
C ASN A 82 -10.74 3.26 2.69
N GLN A 83 -10.10 4.44 2.74
CA GLN A 83 -8.73 4.59 2.30
C GLN A 83 -7.77 3.72 3.13
N HIS A 84 -7.95 3.69 4.46
CA HIS A 84 -7.11 2.89 5.34
C HIS A 84 -7.50 1.41 5.33
N ALA A 85 -8.79 1.08 5.30
CA ALA A 85 -9.28 -0.31 5.27
C ALA A 85 -8.72 -1.12 4.09
N ARG A 86 -8.56 -0.49 2.92
CA ARG A 86 -7.97 -1.14 1.74
C ARG A 86 -6.51 -1.51 1.91
N ALA A 87 -5.77 -0.73 2.70
CA ALA A 87 -4.33 -0.94 2.92
C ALA A 87 -4.05 -2.04 3.96
N THR A 88 -5.03 -2.41 4.80
CA THR A 88 -4.82 -3.42 5.84
C THR A 88 -5.14 -4.85 5.41
N GLY A 89 -5.97 -5.04 4.38
CA GLY A 89 -6.41 -6.36 3.94
C GLY A 89 -7.27 -7.12 4.96
N TRP A 90 -7.85 -6.42 5.94
CA TRP A 90 -8.68 -7.03 6.98
C TRP A 90 -10.04 -7.53 6.43
N PRO A 91 -10.62 -8.57 7.06
CA PRO A 91 -11.97 -9.02 6.71
C PRO A 91 -13.05 -7.99 7.09
N ASP A 92 -14.22 -8.08 6.45
CA ASP A 92 -15.31 -7.10 6.62
C ASP A 92 -15.83 -7.01 8.07
N ALA A 93 -15.92 -8.12 8.79
CA ALA A 93 -16.51 -8.15 10.13
C ALA A 93 -15.83 -7.22 11.16
N PRO A 94 -14.49 -7.24 11.36
CA PRO A 94 -13.81 -6.29 12.23
C PRO A 94 -13.88 -4.85 11.70
N LEU A 95 -13.81 -4.64 10.38
CA LEU A 95 -13.92 -3.31 9.78
C LEU A 95 -15.30 -2.68 10.04
N MET A 96 -16.36 -3.47 9.95
CA MET A 96 -17.74 -3.00 10.14
C MET A 96 -17.99 -2.59 11.60
N SER A 97 -17.45 -3.36 12.56
CA SER A 97 -17.49 -3.00 13.98
C SER A 97 -16.73 -1.70 14.26
N LEU A 98 -15.53 -1.55 13.68
CA LEU A 98 -14.72 -0.34 13.83
C LEU A 98 -15.39 0.90 13.23
N TYR A 99 -15.96 0.75 12.04
CA TYR A 99 -16.69 1.82 11.37
C TYR A 99 -17.86 2.32 12.23
N GLN A 100 -18.66 1.40 12.79
CA GLN A 100 -19.77 1.77 13.67
C GLN A 100 -19.30 2.48 14.93
N ASN A 101 -18.25 1.96 15.57
CA ASN A 101 -17.68 2.55 16.79
C ASN A 101 -17.15 3.97 16.55
N GLY A 102 -16.70 4.29 15.34
CA GLY A 102 -16.16 5.61 15.00
C GLY A 102 -17.20 6.68 14.69
N LEU A 103 -18.47 6.31 14.49
CA LEU A 103 -19.55 7.26 14.22
C LEU A 103 -19.89 8.11 15.45
N LYS A 104 -20.33 9.35 15.21
CA LYS A 104 -20.87 10.20 16.27
C LYS A 104 -22.29 9.75 16.63
N GLU A 105 -22.61 9.81 17.92
CA GLU A 105 -23.99 9.70 18.39
C GLU A 105 -24.80 10.91 17.88
N ASN A 106 -26.07 10.67 17.51
CA ASN A 106 -27.00 11.69 17.02
C ASN A 106 -27.84 12.26 18.15
#